data_AF-A0A1G6TPU8-F1
#
_entry.id   AF-A0A1G6TPU8-F1
#
_cell.length_a   1.000
_cell.length_b   1.000
_cell.length_c   1.000
_cell.angle_alpha   90.00
_cell.angle_beta   90.00
_cell.angle_gamma   90.00
#
_symmetry.space_group_name_H-M   'P 1'
#
loop_
_entity.id
_entity.type
_entity.pdbx_description
1 polymer ?
#
loop_
_entity_poly.entity_id
_entity_poly.type
_entity_poly.pdbx_seq_one_letter_code
_entity_poly.pdbx_strand_id
1 'polypeptide(L)'
;MTNQNYMVVCEGLKKREQPRNPQRWDEDPVTGKTMENVVLAVAPPDYPQLADGLEIGAIYQYEWNNLSHYCLFEYSSDYYFFDWCAKLVELTVGVKLGGGPRRIIEFCNEVSDLVMDKEKYPETDGRGPFWELLRYGVRGMCFGPAACAKLSADFDEWDAELWFTGDEQFYDYYCKLRECFSLVKENGLVYFPPPWMTADEKTGRAVFIIEPMLGADPDRKCP
;
A
#
# COMPACT_ATOMS: atom_id res chain seq x y z
N MET A 1 -22.38 -9.42 -5.45
CA MET A 1 -20.96 -9.07 -5.62
C MET A 1 -20.38 -8.98 -4.24
N THR A 2 -19.48 -9.88 -3.88
CA THR A 2 -18.70 -9.79 -2.64
C THR A 2 -17.79 -8.57 -2.79
N ASN A 3 -17.99 -7.53 -1.98
CA ASN A 3 -17.15 -6.34 -2.00
C ASN A 3 -15.84 -6.67 -1.25
N GLN A 4 -14.96 -7.44 -1.88
CA GLN A 4 -13.65 -7.75 -1.34
C GLN A 4 -12.66 -6.66 -1.77
N ASN A 5 -11.89 -6.14 -0.81
CA ASN A 5 -10.78 -5.24 -1.08
C ASN A 5 -9.51 -6.08 -1.18
N TYR A 6 -8.63 -5.76 -2.14
CA TYR A 6 -7.44 -6.55 -2.42
C TYR A 6 -6.21 -5.66 -2.42
N MET A 7 -5.06 -6.19 -2.03
CA MET A 7 -3.80 -5.72 -2.61
C MET A 7 -3.61 -6.43 -3.95
N VAL A 8 -3.17 -5.66 -4.94
CA VAL A 8 -2.87 -6.18 -6.27
C VAL A 8 -1.36 -6.16 -6.44
N VAL A 9 -0.82 -7.30 -6.86
CA VAL A 9 0.60 -7.51 -7.14
C VAL A 9 0.76 -7.58 -8.65
N CYS A 10 1.65 -6.76 -9.20
CA CYS A 10 2.01 -6.76 -10.61
C CYS A 10 3.49 -7.12 -10.75
N GLU A 11 3.79 -8.30 -11.27
CA GLU A 11 5.16 -8.78 -11.47
C GLU A 11 5.70 -8.48 -12.88
N GLY A 12 7.02 -8.36 -13.01
CA GLY A 12 7.67 -8.30 -14.32
C GLY A 12 7.36 -7.03 -15.12
N LEU A 13 7.27 -5.90 -14.42
CA LEU A 13 6.89 -4.62 -15.00
C LEU A 13 7.88 -4.16 -16.07
N LYS A 14 7.34 -3.56 -17.14
CA LYS A 14 8.11 -2.87 -18.18
C LYS A 14 7.62 -1.44 -18.30
N LYS A 15 8.52 -0.48 -18.15
CA LYS A 15 8.19 0.94 -18.32
C LYS A 15 7.74 1.18 -19.76
N ARG A 16 6.65 1.93 -19.92
CA ARG A 16 6.17 2.37 -21.23
C ARG A 16 6.92 3.65 -21.63
N GLU A 17 7.52 3.65 -22.82
CA GLU A 17 8.26 4.80 -23.36
C GLU A 17 7.36 5.90 -23.91
N GLN A 18 6.12 5.56 -24.25
CA GLN A 18 5.16 6.53 -24.77
C GLN A 18 4.66 7.43 -23.65
N PRO A 19 4.51 8.74 -23.92
CA PRO A 19 3.99 9.66 -22.92
C PRO A 19 2.59 9.24 -22.48
N ARG A 20 2.25 9.54 -21.24
CA ARG A 20 0.92 9.33 -20.69
C ARG A 20 -0.09 10.33 -21.30
N ASN A 21 -1.34 9.92 -21.45
CA ASN A 21 -2.44 10.85 -21.68
C ASN A 21 -2.68 11.71 -20.41
N PRO A 22 -2.57 13.04 -20.48
CA PRO A 22 -2.58 13.91 -19.29
C PRO A 22 -3.95 14.03 -18.63
N GLN A 23 -5.03 13.57 -19.27
CA GLN A 23 -6.37 13.54 -18.67
C GLN A 23 -6.71 12.17 -18.07
N ARG A 24 -6.19 11.08 -18.64
CA ARG A 24 -6.48 9.71 -18.21
C ARG A 24 -5.28 8.80 -18.39
N TRP A 25 -4.69 8.36 -17.29
CA TRP A 25 -3.46 7.58 -17.32
C TRP A 25 -3.61 6.20 -17.99
N ASP A 26 -4.81 5.64 -17.95
CA ASP A 26 -5.18 4.36 -18.51
C ASP A 26 -5.59 4.44 -19.99
N GLU A 27 -5.48 5.60 -20.64
CA GLU A 27 -5.78 5.78 -22.07
C GLU A 27 -4.53 6.03 -22.91
N ASP A 28 -4.49 5.43 -24.09
CA ASP A 28 -3.46 5.70 -25.08
C ASP A 28 -3.60 7.15 -25.60
N PRO A 29 -2.54 7.97 -25.55
CA PRO A 29 -2.63 9.41 -25.89
C PRO A 29 -2.88 9.67 -27.38
N VAL A 30 -2.66 8.70 -28.27
CA VAL A 30 -2.82 8.86 -29.72
C VAL A 30 -4.20 8.40 -30.16
N THR A 31 -4.65 7.25 -29.67
CA THR A 31 -5.88 6.59 -30.11
C THR A 31 -7.06 6.87 -29.19
N GLY A 32 -6.82 7.33 -27.95
CA GLY A 32 -7.85 7.51 -26.92
C GLY A 32 -8.48 6.22 -26.43
N LYS A 33 -7.90 5.05 -26.76
CA LYS A 33 -8.40 3.75 -26.31
C LYS A 33 -7.85 3.42 -24.94
N THR A 34 -8.68 2.82 -24.08
CA THR A 34 -8.22 2.25 -22.81
C THR A 34 -7.15 1.19 -23.06
N MET A 35 -6.08 1.29 -22.28
CA MET A 35 -4.98 0.35 -22.26
C MET A 35 -5.29 -0.74 -21.23
N GLU A 36 -4.97 -1.98 -21.59
CA GLU A 36 -5.06 -3.12 -20.68
C GLU A 36 -3.70 -3.39 -20.06
N ASN A 37 -3.72 -4.00 -18.87
CA ASN A 37 -2.52 -4.45 -18.15
C ASN A 37 -1.47 -3.35 -17.93
N VAL A 38 -1.96 -2.16 -17.58
CA VAL A 38 -1.14 -1.01 -17.23
C VAL A 38 -1.36 -0.60 -15.79
N VAL A 39 -0.32 -0.07 -15.17
CA VAL A 39 -0.38 0.52 -13.84
C VAL A 39 0.43 1.82 -13.81
N LEU A 40 -0.11 2.84 -13.14
CA LEU A 40 0.58 4.10 -12.92
C LEU A 40 1.39 4.00 -11.61
N ALA A 41 2.69 4.26 -11.68
CA ALA A 41 3.51 4.35 -10.48
C ALA A 41 3.21 5.66 -9.74
N VAL A 42 2.71 5.54 -8.51
CA VAL A 42 2.35 6.68 -7.65
C VAL A 42 2.91 6.52 -6.25
N ALA A 43 3.26 7.64 -5.63
CA ALA A 43 3.79 7.69 -4.28
C ALA A 43 3.20 8.86 -3.49
N PRO A 44 3.20 8.80 -2.16
CA PRO A 44 2.87 9.93 -1.30
C PRO A 44 3.93 11.05 -1.42
N PRO A 45 3.57 12.36 -1.38
CA PRO A 45 4.52 13.45 -1.63
C PRO A 45 5.44 13.66 -0.42
N ASP A 46 4.97 13.29 0.77
CA ASP A 46 5.72 13.26 2.02
C ASP A 46 6.63 12.02 2.14
N TYR A 47 6.47 11.02 1.27
CA TYR A 47 7.26 9.78 1.31
C TYR A 47 7.44 9.15 -0.09
N PRO A 48 8.06 9.87 -1.06
CA PRO A 48 8.20 9.40 -2.43
C PRO A 48 8.95 8.06 -2.55
N GLN A 49 9.84 7.76 -1.60
CA GLN A 49 10.60 6.52 -1.54
C GLN A 49 9.73 5.25 -1.42
N LEU A 50 8.43 5.38 -1.13
CA LEU A 50 7.52 4.24 -1.17
C LEU A 50 7.53 3.54 -2.53
N ALA A 51 7.72 4.30 -3.60
CA ALA A 51 7.77 3.80 -4.97
C ALA A 51 9.21 3.59 -5.49
N ASP A 52 10.22 3.58 -4.62
CA ASP A 52 11.62 3.38 -5.02
C ASP A 52 11.79 2.11 -5.87
N GLY A 53 12.52 2.27 -6.98
CA GLY A 53 12.62 1.28 -8.05
C GLY A 53 11.67 1.53 -9.23
N LEU A 54 10.74 2.49 -9.09
CA LEU A 54 9.84 2.94 -10.15
C LEU A 54 10.03 4.44 -10.40
N GLU A 55 9.70 4.88 -11.61
CA GLU A 55 9.60 6.30 -11.93
C GLU A 55 8.18 6.78 -11.63
N ILE A 56 8.03 7.63 -10.62
CA ILE A 56 6.75 8.22 -10.24
C ILE A 56 6.16 8.99 -11.42
N GLY A 57 4.88 8.73 -11.74
CA GLY A 57 4.17 9.30 -12.88
C GLY A 57 4.31 8.50 -14.18
N ALA A 58 5.23 7.53 -14.24
CA ALA A 58 5.36 6.65 -15.39
C ALA A 58 4.30 5.53 -15.39
N ILE A 59 3.94 5.10 -16.60
CA ILE A 59 3.08 3.94 -16.81
C ILE A 59 3.95 2.71 -17.02
N TYR A 60 3.62 1.63 -16.33
CA TYR A 60 4.22 0.32 -16.50
C TYR A 60 3.21 -0.66 -17.08
N GLN A 61 3.69 -1.56 -17.93
CA GLN A 61 2.94 -2.67 -18.49
C GLN A 61 3.33 -3.98 -17.80
N TYR A 62 2.36 -4.86 -17.64
CA TYR A 62 2.56 -6.24 -17.16
C TYR A 62 1.85 -7.25 -18.07
N GLU A 63 2.25 -8.52 -17.98
CA GLU A 63 1.53 -9.62 -18.62
C GLU A 63 0.34 -10.00 -17.73
N TRP A 64 -0.81 -10.36 -18.32
CA TRP A 64 -2.01 -10.71 -17.55
C TRP A 64 -1.78 -11.81 -16.49
N ASN A 65 -0.91 -12.79 -16.80
CA ASN A 65 -0.58 -13.88 -15.89
C ASN A 65 0.31 -13.46 -14.70
N ASN A 66 0.84 -12.24 -14.70
CA ASN A 66 1.68 -11.67 -13.65
C ASN A 66 0.87 -10.82 -12.65
N LEU A 67 -0.45 -10.98 -12.65
CA LEU A 67 -1.37 -10.25 -11.78
C LEU A 67 -1.93 -11.16 -10.69
N SER A 68 -1.61 -10.84 -9.44
CA SER A 68 -2.12 -11.59 -8.27
C SER A 68 -2.94 -10.68 -7.35
N HIS A 69 -4.00 -11.24 -6.74
CA HIS A 69 -4.92 -10.52 -5.86
C HIS A 69 -4.89 -11.12 -4.46
N TYR A 70 -4.54 -10.31 -3.47
CA TYR A 70 -4.47 -10.69 -2.06
C TYR A 70 -5.58 -10.00 -1.28
N CYS A 71 -6.62 -10.75 -0.89
CA CYS A 71 -7.79 -10.20 -0.21
C CYS A 71 -7.39 -9.61 1.15
N LEU A 72 -7.65 -8.32 1.33
CA LEU A 72 -7.44 -7.64 2.59
C LEU A 72 -8.65 -7.79 3.53
N PHE A 73 -9.85 -7.41 3.07
CA PHE A 73 -11.06 -7.45 3.90
C PHE A 73 -12.34 -7.35 3.07
N GLU A 74 -13.46 -7.80 3.64
CA GLU A 74 -14.80 -7.73 3.04
C GLU A 74 -15.60 -6.53 3.56
N TYR A 75 -16.00 -5.63 2.66
CA TYR A 75 -16.72 -4.37 2.93
C TYR A 75 -18.02 -4.54 3.73
N SER A 76 -18.60 -5.75 3.73
CA SER A 76 -19.92 -5.99 4.31
C SER A 76 -19.94 -6.33 5.79
N SER A 77 -18.79 -6.52 6.45
CA SER A 77 -18.78 -6.88 7.87
C SER A 77 -17.41 -6.92 8.53
N ASP A 78 -16.32 -6.84 7.77
CA ASP A 78 -15.02 -7.24 8.29
C ASP A 78 -14.00 -6.08 8.33
N TYR A 79 -13.76 -5.57 9.53
CA TYR A 79 -12.66 -4.64 9.81
C TYR A 79 -11.36 -5.40 10.16
N TYR A 80 -11.28 -6.71 9.85
CA TYR A 80 -10.16 -7.56 10.23
C TYR A 80 -8.80 -6.99 9.86
N PHE A 81 -8.63 -6.36 8.71
CA PHE A 81 -7.34 -5.73 8.37
C PHE A 81 -6.90 -4.69 9.42
N PHE A 82 -7.83 -3.87 9.92
CA PHE A 82 -7.54 -2.87 10.94
C PHE A 82 -7.25 -3.51 12.29
N ASP A 83 -8.04 -4.51 12.68
CA ASP A 83 -7.79 -5.28 13.91
C ASP A 83 -6.45 -6.03 13.84
N TRP A 84 -6.12 -6.57 12.67
CA TRP A 84 -4.86 -7.23 12.37
C TRP A 84 -3.69 -6.23 12.44
N CYS A 85 -3.81 -5.02 11.88
CA CYS A 85 -2.79 -3.97 12.04
C CYS A 85 -2.60 -3.57 13.51
N ALA A 86 -3.70 -3.38 14.25
CA ALA A 86 -3.61 -3.04 15.68
C ALA A 86 -2.93 -4.15 16.48
N LYS A 87 -3.24 -5.42 16.18
CA LYS A 87 -2.60 -6.58 16.78
C LYS A 87 -1.13 -6.71 16.38
N LEU A 88 -0.78 -6.44 15.12
CA LEU A 88 0.61 -6.41 14.66
C LEU A 88 1.43 -5.38 15.46
N VAL A 89 0.88 -4.19 15.69
CA VAL A 89 1.51 -3.16 16.54
C VAL A 89 1.63 -3.63 17.99
N GLU A 90 0.58 -4.21 18.58
CA GLU A 90 0.64 -4.76 19.93
C GLU A 90 1.77 -5.79 20.07
N LEU A 91 1.91 -6.67 19.10
CA LEU A 91 2.92 -7.73 19.13
C LEU A 91 4.34 -7.23 18.85
N THR A 92 4.50 -6.15 18.08
CA THR A 92 5.82 -5.61 17.69
C THR A 92 6.39 -4.59 18.67
N VAL A 93 5.54 -3.78 19.30
CA VAL A 93 5.99 -2.71 20.23
C VAL A 93 5.36 -2.80 21.61
N GLY A 94 4.49 -3.79 21.87
CA GLY A 94 3.89 -4.01 23.19
C GLY A 94 2.82 -2.98 23.57
N VAL A 95 2.39 -2.13 22.64
CA VAL A 95 1.41 -1.07 22.88
C VAL A 95 0.05 -1.45 22.32
N LYS A 96 -0.97 -1.45 23.20
CA LYS A 96 -2.36 -1.63 22.78
C LYS A 96 -2.94 -0.31 22.28
N LEU A 97 -3.47 -0.34 21.06
CA LEU A 97 -4.28 0.75 20.55
C LEU A 97 -5.56 0.88 21.40
N GLY A 98 -5.91 2.09 21.84
CA GLY A 98 -7.19 2.33 22.53
C GLY A 98 -8.39 1.99 21.65
N GLY A 99 -9.57 1.77 22.22
CA GLY A 99 -10.81 1.57 21.45
C GLY A 99 -11.43 2.89 20.97
N GLY A 100 -12.36 2.81 20.01
CA GLY A 100 -13.18 3.94 19.56
C GLY A 100 -13.35 4.01 18.04
N PRO A 101 -14.37 4.74 17.54
CA PRO A 101 -14.52 4.97 16.12
C PRO A 101 -13.38 5.86 15.62
N ARG A 102 -12.62 5.38 14.64
CA ARG A 102 -11.56 6.14 13.97
C ARG A 102 -11.85 6.26 12.50
N ARG A 103 -11.48 7.39 11.91
CA ARG A 103 -11.38 7.47 10.45
C ARG A 103 -10.16 6.67 10.00
N ILE A 104 -10.22 6.09 8.80
CA ILE A 104 -9.15 5.22 8.28
C ILE A 104 -7.79 5.93 8.26
N ILE A 105 -7.74 7.21 7.88
CA ILE A 105 -6.50 7.99 7.87
C ILE A 105 -5.97 8.21 9.29
N GLU A 106 -6.85 8.54 10.24
CA GLU A 106 -6.48 8.71 11.65
C GLU A 106 -5.93 7.40 12.22
N PHE A 107 -6.62 6.28 11.96
CA PHE A 107 -6.15 4.96 12.34
C PHE A 107 -4.76 4.67 11.78
N CYS A 108 -4.55 4.79 10.46
CA CYS A 108 -3.26 4.54 9.82
C CYS A 108 -2.15 5.42 10.41
N ASN A 109 -2.45 6.69 10.70
CA ASN A 109 -1.50 7.58 11.35
C ASN A 109 -1.16 7.11 12.76
N GLU A 110 -2.15 6.80 13.60
CA GLU A 110 -1.93 6.32 14.96
C GLU A 110 -1.11 5.02 15.01
N VAL A 111 -1.46 4.00 14.21
CA VAL A 111 -0.73 2.72 14.23
C VAL A 111 0.70 2.85 13.70
N SER A 112 0.92 3.70 12.70
CA SER A 112 2.27 3.93 12.16
C SER A 112 3.13 4.77 13.11
N ASP A 113 2.54 5.74 13.82
CA ASP A 113 3.27 6.56 14.80
C ASP A 113 3.69 5.73 16.03
N LEU A 114 2.93 4.69 16.40
CA LEU A 114 3.29 3.79 17.51
C LEU A 114 4.53 2.94 17.24
N VAL A 115 4.86 2.67 15.97
CA VAL A 115 6.08 1.95 15.61
C VAL A 115 7.25 2.91 15.33
N MET A 116 7.08 4.21 15.59
CA MET A 116 8.16 5.19 15.45
C MET A 116 9.04 5.22 16.71
N ASP A 117 10.33 5.01 16.53
CA ASP A 117 11.34 5.15 17.58
C ASP A 117 12.68 5.61 16.97
N LYS A 118 12.99 6.90 17.12
CA LYS A 118 14.21 7.51 16.55
C LYS A 118 15.50 7.04 17.23
N GLU A 119 15.41 6.56 18.47
CA GLU A 119 16.57 6.04 19.19
C GLU A 119 16.88 4.61 18.73
N LYS A 120 15.84 3.80 18.51
CA LYS A 120 15.97 2.41 18.05
C LYS A 120 16.22 2.27 16.55
N TYR A 121 15.62 3.14 15.72
CA TYR A 121 15.67 3.08 14.26
C TYR A 121 16.20 4.38 13.61
N PRO A 122 17.42 4.85 13.97
CA PRO A 122 17.95 6.11 13.46
C PRO A 122 18.15 6.13 11.93
N GLU A 123 18.46 4.99 11.32
CA GLU A 123 18.69 4.83 9.88
C GLU A 123 17.43 5.05 9.03
N THR A 124 16.25 4.89 9.63
CA THR A 124 14.96 5.11 8.99
C THR A 124 14.26 6.36 9.55
N ASP A 125 14.97 7.31 10.15
CA ASP A 125 14.37 8.49 10.83
C ASP A 125 13.29 8.09 11.86
N GLY A 126 13.48 6.94 12.49
CA GLY A 126 12.60 6.35 13.49
C GLY A 126 11.53 5.41 12.96
N ARG A 127 11.39 5.20 11.65
CA ARG A 127 10.38 4.29 11.09
C ARG A 127 10.71 2.83 11.44
N GLY A 128 9.96 2.26 12.39
CA GLY A 128 10.12 0.86 12.80
C GLY A 128 9.49 -0.16 11.83
N PRO A 129 9.28 -1.40 12.32
CA PRO A 129 8.75 -2.51 11.53
C PRO A 129 7.37 -2.18 10.96
N PHE A 130 7.13 -2.60 9.72
CA PHE A 130 5.87 -2.48 8.99
C PHE A 130 5.33 -1.05 8.81
N TRP A 131 6.12 0.00 9.12
CA TRP A 131 5.65 1.38 9.08
C TRP A 131 4.98 1.76 7.76
N GLU A 132 5.55 1.37 6.62
CA GLU A 132 5.00 1.65 5.29
C GLU A 132 3.63 0.99 5.08
N LEU A 133 3.49 -0.27 5.49
CA LEU A 133 2.24 -1.02 5.41
C LEU A 133 1.16 -0.40 6.30
N LEU A 134 1.51 -0.08 7.55
CA LEU A 134 0.61 0.55 8.52
C LEU A 134 0.17 1.94 8.06
N ARG A 135 1.10 2.73 7.51
CA ARG A 135 0.86 4.09 7.06
C ARG A 135 0.06 4.14 5.78
N TYR A 136 0.39 3.32 4.77
CA TYR A 136 -0.09 3.48 3.39
C TYR A 136 -0.85 2.27 2.80
N GLY A 137 -0.93 1.14 3.50
CA GLY A 137 -1.48 -0.12 2.97
C GLY A 137 -2.92 -0.04 2.42
N VAL A 138 -3.72 0.91 2.90
CA VAL A 138 -5.09 1.18 2.41
C VAL A 138 -5.28 2.61 1.92
N ARG A 139 -4.19 3.36 1.71
CA ARG A 139 -4.22 4.76 1.25
C ARG A 139 -4.00 4.91 -0.26
N GLY A 140 -3.96 3.82 -1.02
CA GLY A 140 -3.95 3.87 -2.47
C GLY A 140 -2.62 4.17 -3.13
N MET A 141 -1.52 3.83 -2.47
CA MET A 141 -0.16 4.08 -2.98
C MET A 141 0.47 2.83 -3.57
N CYS A 142 1.48 3.02 -4.44
CA CYS A 142 2.32 1.92 -4.90
C CYS A 142 3.46 1.68 -3.92
N PHE A 143 3.68 0.42 -3.59
CA PHE A 143 4.90 -0.07 -2.97
C PHE A 143 5.80 -0.55 -4.10
N GLY A 144 6.88 0.19 -4.35
CA GLY A 144 7.93 -0.20 -5.29
C GLY A 144 8.76 -1.37 -4.77
N PRO A 145 9.65 -1.92 -5.62
CA PRO A 145 10.50 -3.07 -5.26
C PRO A 145 11.27 -2.89 -3.95
N ALA A 146 11.85 -1.71 -3.71
CA ALA A 146 12.61 -1.45 -2.49
C ALA A 146 11.75 -1.48 -1.22
N ALA A 147 10.55 -0.87 -1.27
CA ALA A 147 9.60 -0.92 -0.16
C ALA A 147 9.10 -2.34 0.11
N CYS A 148 8.84 -3.11 -0.95
CA CYS A 148 8.44 -4.52 -0.85
C CYS A 148 9.57 -5.39 -0.28
N ALA A 149 10.81 -5.15 -0.66
CA ALA A 149 11.98 -5.82 -0.10
C ALA A 149 12.13 -5.55 1.39
N LYS A 150 12.00 -4.28 1.81
CA LYS A 150 12.03 -3.89 3.23
C LYS A 150 10.89 -4.54 4.01
N LEU A 151 9.65 -4.43 3.52
CA LEU A 151 8.49 -5.03 4.20
C LEU A 151 8.65 -6.54 4.33
N SER A 152 9.13 -7.23 3.29
CA SER A 152 9.39 -8.65 3.42
C SER A 152 10.49 -8.97 4.42
N ALA A 153 11.50 -8.11 4.58
CA ALA A 153 12.51 -8.28 5.62
C ALA A 153 11.89 -8.11 7.01
N ASP A 154 10.99 -7.14 7.21
CA ASP A 154 10.23 -7.02 8.47
C ASP A 154 9.40 -8.29 8.74
N PHE A 155 8.75 -8.86 7.71
CA PHE A 155 8.02 -10.12 7.85
C PHE A 155 8.95 -11.31 8.17
N ASP A 156 10.17 -11.32 7.66
CA ASP A 156 11.13 -12.39 7.96
C ASP A 156 11.70 -12.24 9.39
N GLU A 157 11.92 -11.01 9.86
CA GLU A 157 12.46 -10.70 11.19
C GLU A 157 11.48 -11.11 12.30
N TRP A 158 10.18 -10.85 12.13
CA TRP A 158 9.18 -11.06 13.17
C TRP A 158 8.46 -12.42 13.09
N ASP A 159 8.75 -13.24 12.07
CA ASP A 159 8.05 -14.51 11.77
C ASP A 159 7.99 -15.45 12.99
N ALA A 160 9.15 -15.70 13.61
CA ALA A 160 9.26 -16.63 14.72
C ALA A 160 8.47 -16.16 15.94
N GLU A 161 8.61 -14.89 16.33
CA GLU A 161 7.94 -14.33 17.51
C GLU A 161 6.41 -14.34 17.35
N LEU A 162 5.93 -13.99 16.15
CA LEU A 162 4.50 -13.93 15.87
C LEU A 162 3.87 -15.32 15.72
N TRP A 163 4.59 -16.30 15.18
CA TRP A 163 4.16 -17.71 15.16
C TRP A 163 3.88 -18.25 16.56
N PHE A 164 4.75 -17.96 17.54
CA PHE A 164 4.61 -18.47 18.90
C PHE A 164 3.44 -17.87 19.69
N THR A 165 2.74 -16.86 19.15
CA THR A 165 1.52 -16.32 19.77
C THR A 165 0.34 -17.29 19.71
N GLY A 166 0.36 -18.26 18.80
CA GLY A 166 -0.67 -19.28 18.64
C GLY A 166 -2.00 -18.80 18.06
N ASP A 167 -2.08 -17.56 17.55
CA ASP A 167 -3.24 -17.10 16.80
C ASP A 167 -3.11 -17.48 15.32
N GLU A 168 -3.70 -18.62 14.95
CA GLU A 168 -3.66 -19.17 13.60
C GLU A 168 -4.25 -18.24 12.55
N GLN A 169 -5.36 -17.55 12.86
CA GLN A 169 -6.01 -16.66 11.89
C GLN A 169 -5.13 -15.44 11.59
N PHE A 170 -4.56 -14.83 12.64
CA PHE A 170 -3.62 -13.71 12.50
C PHE A 170 -2.39 -14.13 11.69
N TYR A 171 -1.84 -15.31 11.99
CA TYR A 171 -0.62 -15.79 11.35
C TYR A 171 -0.85 -16.22 9.89
N ASP A 172 -1.99 -16.83 9.57
CA ASP A 172 -2.36 -17.13 8.17
C ASP A 172 -2.42 -15.86 7.33
N TYR A 173 -2.97 -14.78 7.91
CA TYR A 173 -3.05 -13.49 7.24
C TYR A 173 -1.67 -12.80 7.14
N TYR A 174 -0.84 -12.96 8.16
CA TYR A 174 0.57 -12.55 8.15
C TYR A 174 1.35 -13.21 7.01
N CYS A 175 1.21 -14.53 6.84
CA CYS A 175 1.85 -15.27 5.76
C CYS A 175 1.40 -14.80 4.37
N LYS A 176 0.11 -14.49 4.20
CA LYS A 176 -0.43 -13.97 2.93
C LYS A 176 0.18 -12.61 2.57
N LEU A 177 0.28 -11.69 3.54
CA LEU A 177 0.89 -10.39 3.29
C LEU A 177 2.40 -10.50 3.07
N ARG A 178 3.10 -11.38 3.81
CA ARG A 178 4.50 -11.71 3.55
C ARG A 178 4.71 -12.17 2.10
N GLU A 179 3.90 -13.11 1.64
CA GLU A 179 3.96 -13.60 0.26
C GLU A 179 3.74 -12.46 -0.75
N CYS A 180 2.68 -11.66 -0.56
CA CYS A 180 2.34 -10.50 -1.40
C CYS A 180 3.53 -9.58 -1.68
N PHE A 181 4.27 -9.15 -0.64
CA PHE A 181 5.44 -8.28 -0.81
C PHE A 181 6.67 -9.05 -1.32
N SER A 182 6.75 -10.35 -1.07
CA SER A 182 7.91 -11.15 -1.46
C SER A 182 8.03 -11.40 -2.96
N LEU A 183 6.91 -11.38 -3.69
CA LEU A 183 6.87 -11.65 -5.13
C LEU A 183 7.55 -10.57 -5.97
N VAL A 184 7.56 -9.33 -5.49
CA VAL A 184 7.95 -8.15 -6.30
C VAL A 184 9.13 -7.37 -5.73
N LYS A 185 9.96 -7.98 -4.87
CA LYS A 185 11.16 -7.34 -4.29
C LYS A 185 12.16 -6.83 -5.31
N GLU A 186 12.23 -7.49 -6.47
CA GLU A 186 13.22 -7.21 -7.52
C GLU A 186 12.61 -6.50 -8.73
N ASN A 187 11.40 -6.89 -9.14
CA ASN A 187 10.71 -6.32 -10.28
C ASN A 187 9.19 -6.48 -10.15
N GLY A 188 8.54 -5.39 -9.77
CA GLY A 188 7.10 -5.32 -9.74
C GLY A 188 6.64 -4.17 -8.87
N LEU A 189 5.35 -4.19 -8.53
CA LEU A 189 4.80 -3.32 -7.51
C LEU A 189 3.62 -3.99 -6.82
N VAL A 190 3.35 -3.57 -5.58
CA VAL A 190 2.08 -3.83 -4.90
C VAL A 190 1.30 -2.53 -4.82
N TYR A 191 0.00 -2.56 -5.06
CA TYR A 191 -0.85 -1.40 -4.83
C TYR A 191 -2.23 -1.78 -4.29
N PHE A 192 -2.87 -0.83 -3.63
CA PHE A 192 -4.28 -0.94 -3.27
C PHE A 192 -5.13 -0.31 -4.39
N PRO A 193 -6.00 -1.06 -5.07
CA PRO A 193 -6.76 -0.58 -6.22
C PRO A 193 -7.86 0.42 -5.80
N PRO A 194 -8.35 1.24 -6.75
CA PRO A 194 -9.43 2.18 -6.50
C PRO A 194 -10.75 1.48 -6.12
N PRO A 195 -11.69 2.19 -5.46
CA PRO A 195 -11.64 3.62 -5.16
C PRO A 195 -10.73 3.94 -3.97
N TRP A 196 -9.88 4.95 -4.14
CA TRP A 196 -8.99 5.45 -3.10
C TRP A 196 -9.75 6.37 -2.14
N MET A 197 -9.24 6.57 -0.92
CA MET A 197 -9.86 7.45 0.07
C MET A 197 -8.88 8.52 0.55
N THR A 198 -9.30 9.78 0.46
CA THR A 198 -8.62 10.91 1.10
C THR A 198 -9.49 11.55 2.17
N ALA A 199 -8.96 12.50 2.94
CA ALA A 199 -9.76 13.47 3.68
C ALA A 199 -9.97 14.74 2.86
N ASP A 200 -11.20 15.25 2.83
CA ASP A 200 -11.49 16.61 2.40
C ASP A 200 -10.82 17.61 3.37
N GLU A 201 -10.00 18.52 2.86
CA GLU A 201 -9.20 19.44 3.69
C GLU A 201 -10.05 20.40 4.53
N LYS A 202 -11.28 20.69 4.11
CA LYS A 202 -12.17 21.65 4.80
C LYS A 202 -13.04 21.00 5.87
N THR A 203 -13.40 19.74 5.67
CA THR A 203 -14.39 19.02 6.48
C THR A 203 -13.80 17.79 7.19
N GLY A 204 -12.60 17.37 6.79
CA GLY A 204 -11.93 16.14 7.22
C GLY A 204 -12.63 14.85 6.79
N ARG A 205 -13.74 14.93 6.03
CA ARG A 205 -14.55 13.76 5.67
C ARG A 205 -13.84 12.91 4.64
N ALA A 206 -14.06 11.59 4.70
CA ALA A 206 -13.55 10.68 3.68
C ALA A 206 -14.18 11.00 2.31
N VAL A 207 -13.34 11.22 1.31
CA VAL A 207 -13.75 11.40 -0.09
C VAL A 207 -13.16 10.28 -0.91
N PHE A 208 -14.02 9.60 -1.68
CA PHE A 208 -13.60 8.61 -2.64
C PHE A 208 -13.04 9.31 -3.88
N ILE A 209 -11.89 8.85 -4.31
CA ILE A 209 -11.17 9.36 -5.47
C ILE A 209 -10.88 8.19 -6.41
N ILE A 210 -11.18 8.40 -7.68
CA ILE A 210 -11.08 7.40 -8.75
C ILE A 210 -9.72 7.54 -9.47
N GLU A 211 -8.92 8.56 -9.11
CA GLU A 211 -7.55 8.77 -9.56
C GLU A 211 -6.60 8.80 -8.36
N PRO A 212 -5.36 8.27 -8.49
CA PRO A 212 -4.46 8.13 -7.36
C PRO A 212 -4.08 9.54 -6.92
N MET A 213 -4.73 10.04 -5.88
CA MET A 213 -4.35 11.32 -5.32
C MET A 213 -3.18 11.08 -4.41
N LEU A 214 -2.03 11.61 -4.78
CA LEU A 214 -1.09 12.30 -3.91
C LEU A 214 -0.12 13.03 -4.85
N GLY A 215 0.13 14.32 -4.60
CA GLY A 215 0.82 15.26 -5.50
C GLY A 215 2.31 15.01 -5.79
N ALA A 216 2.76 13.75 -5.78
CA ALA A 216 4.10 13.38 -6.22
C ALA A 216 4.22 13.23 -7.75
N ASP A 217 3.08 13.12 -8.45
CA ASP A 217 3.05 13.14 -9.92
C ASP A 217 3.32 14.58 -10.42
N PRO A 218 4.50 14.86 -11.02
CA PRO A 218 4.88 16.20 -11.43
C PRO A 218 4.01 16.75 -12.58
N ASP A 219 3.32 15.87 -13.32
CA ASP A 219 2.52 16.24 -14.49
C ASP A 219 1.02 16.37 -14.18
N ARG A 220 0.61 16.18 -12.92
CA ARG A 220 -0.79 16.31 -12.52
C ARG A 220 -1.28 17.74 -12.71
N LYS A 221 -2.14 17.95 -13.70
CA LYS A 221 -2.98 19.15 -13.80
C LYS A 221 -4.20 18.94 -12.90
N CYS A 222 -4.31 19.67 -11.81
CA CYS A 222 -5.54 19.65 -11.00
C CYS A 222 -6.74 20.01 -11.89
N PRO A 223 -7.87 19.28 -11.77
CA PRO A 223 -9.13 19.75 -12.32
C PRO A 223 -9.60 21.04 -11.63
#